data_AF-A0A084TFG9-F1
#
_entry.id   AF-A0A084TFG9-F1
#
_cell.length_a   1.000
_cell.length_b   1.000
_cell.length_c   1.000
_cell.angle_alpha   90.00
_cell.angle_beta   90.00
_cell.angle_gamma   90.00
#
_symmetry.space_group_name_H-M   'P 1'
#
loop_
_entity.id
_entity.type
_entity.pdbx_description
1 polymer ?
#
loop_
_entity_poly.entity_id
_entity_poly.type
_entity_poly.pdbx_seq_one_letter_code
_entity_poly.pdbx_strand_id
1 'polypeptide(L)'
;MKKCFFSALVTYEERRTGIWKEAPISGIESFDLSENIADQVTSIFREYEPDATLISKIHIQSFNPVELDSNNHTERLIELWRIERTSGEYYGGLQTKSYVNIQLEKLGIVL
;
A
#
# COMPACT_ATOMS: atom_id res chain seq x y z
N MET A 1 -0.55 15.46 -3.41
CA MET A 1 -0.81 14.64 -2.20
C MET A 1 -1.73 13.45 -2.52
N LYS A 2 -1.22 12.23 -2.49
CA LYS A 2 -1.97 10.96 -2.63
C LYS A 2 -1.72 10.10 -1.39
N LYS A 3 -2.76 9.50 -0.83
CA LYS A 3 -2.62 8.61 0.32
C LYS A 3 -2.02 7.29 -0.14
N CYS A 4 -0.93 6.84 0.47
CA CYS A 4 -0.22 5.61 0.11
C CYS A 4 0.12 4.81 1.36
N PHE A 5 -0.03 3.50 1.29
CA PHE A 5 0.63 2.59 2.19
C PHE A 5 2.09 2.50 1.75
N PHE A 6 3.01 2.61 2.70
CA PHE A 6 4.42 2.40 2.44
C PHE A 6 5.05 1.55 3.53
N SER A 7 6.12 0.85 3.16
CA SER A 7 7.02 0.13 4.06
C SER A 7 8.44 0.37 3.58
N ALA A 8 9.32 0.76 4.49
CA ALA A 8 10.72 1.02 4.22
C ALA A 8 11.61 0.52 5.35
N LEU A 9 12.84 0.14 5.01
CA LEU A 9 13.92 -0.08 5.96
C LEU A 9 14.88 1.11 5.88
N VAL A 10 15.12 1.77 7.00
CA VAL A 10 15.96 2.98 7.08
C VAL A 10 17.22 2.68 7.86
N THR A 11 18.38 2.97 7.25
CA THR A 11 19.69 2.89 7.91
C THR A 11 20.07 4.30 8.42
N TYR A 12 20.22 4.44 9.73
CA TYR A 12 20.45 5.73 10.38
C TYR A 12 21.52 5.64 11.49
N GLU A 13 22.11 6.77 11.84
CA GLU A 13 22.99 6.91 13.00
C GLU A 13 22.18 7.36 14.22
N GLU A 14 22.30 6.66 15.34
CA GLU A 14 21.63 7.04 16.59
C GLU A 14 22.44 8.10 17.35
N ARG A 15 21.80 9.23 17.68
CA ARG A 15 22.43 10.39 18.33
C ARG A 15 23.21 10.07 19.60
N ARG A 16 22.69 9.16 20.42
CA ARG A 16 23.24 8.87 21.75
C ARG A 16 24.50 8.02 21.71
N THR A 17 24.60 7.13 20.71
CA THR A 17 25.64 6.12 20.65
C THR A 17 26.58 6.31 19.46
N GLY A 18 26.17 7.07 18.43
CA GLY A 18 26.89 7.17 17.16
C GLY A 18 26.90 5.85 16.37
N ILE A 19 26.07 4.88 16.76
CA ILE A 19 26.03 3.57 16.13
C ILE A 19 25.03 3.61 14.98
N TRP A 20 25.44 3.03 13.85
CA TRP A 20 24.56 2.79 12.71
C TRP A 20 23.57 1.67 13.03
N LYS A 21 22.28 1.96 12.88
CA LYS A 21 21.16 1.06 13.08
C LYS A 21 20.30 0.98 11.84
N GLU A 22 19.50 -0.08 11.77
CA GLU A 22 18.44 -0.22 10.80
C GLU A 22 17.10 -0.33 11.54
N ALA A 23 16.12 0.47 11.12
CA ALA A 23 14.77 0.39 11.65
C ALA A 23 13.75 0.32 10.51
N PRO A 24 12.75 -0.57 10.61
CA PRO A 24 11.63 -0.57 9.70
C PRO A 24 10.69 0.58 10.04
N ILE A 25 10.09 1.18 9.01
CA ILE A 25 8.98 2.11 9.13
C ILE A 25 7.90 1.75 8.12
N SER A 26 6.66 1.72 8.56
CA SER A 26 5.52 1.43 7.71
C SER A 26 4.30 2.19 8.19
N GLY A 27 3.45 2.61 7.26
CA GLY A 27 2.26 3.35 7.59
C GLY A 27 1.45 3.72 6.35
N ILE A 28 0.36 4.45 6.59
CA ILE A 28 -0.43 5.06 5.53
C ILE A 28 -0.27 6.57 5.64
N GLU A 29 0.47 7.16 4.70
CA GLU A 29 0.80 8.58 4.71
C GLU A 29 0.40 9.26 3.41
N SER A 30 0.32 10.59 3.43
CA SER A 30 0.06 11.38 2.23
C SER A 30 1.38 11.76 1.58
N PHE A 31 1.62 11.24 0.38
CA PHE A 31 2.82 11.54 -0.39
C PHE A 31 2.52 12.51 -1.53
N ASP A 32 3.41 13.46 -1.76
CA ASP A 32 3.47 14.17 -3.03
C ASP A 32 4.32 13.37 -4.02
N LEU A 33 3.67 12.78 -5.03
CA LEU A 33 4.35 11.95 -6.03
C LEU A 33 5.17 12.78 -7.03
N SER A 34 5.07 14.11 -6.99
CA SER A 34 5.92 15.01 -7.78
C SER A 34 7.27 15.30 -7.09
N GLU A 35 7.39 14.99 -5.80
CA GLU A 35 8.60 15.16 -5.01
C GLU A 35 9.33 13.83 -4.77
N ASN A 36 10.57 13.89 -4.27
CA ASN A 36 11.34 12.72 -3.94
C ASN A 36 10.71 11.97 -2.75
N ILE A 37 10.32 10.72 -2.99
CA ILE A 37 9.69 9.87 -1.96
C ILE A 37 10.66 9.59 -0.81
N ALA A 38 11.97 9.45 -1.06
CA ALA A 38 12.95 9.19 -0.01
C ALA A 38 13.06 10.36 0.99
N ASP A 39 12.94 11.61 0.51
CA ASP A 39 12.99 12.79 1.37
C ASP A 39 11.72 12.92 2.24
N GLN A 40 10.57 12.54 1.68
CA GLN A 40 9.31 12.45 2.42
C GLN A 40 9.35 11.33 3.48
N VAL A 41 9.85 10.14 3.12
CA VAL A 41 10.05 9.03 4.08
C VAL A 41 11.06 9.42 5.16
N THR A 42 12.10 10.18 4.84
CA THR A 42 13.05 10.74 5.82
C THR A 42 12.35 11.60 6.86
N SER A 43 11.47 12.49 6.41
CA SER A 43 10.71 13.37 7.31
C SER A 43 9.82 12.55 8.24
N ILE A 44 9.06 11.59 7.70
CA ILE A 44 8.20 10.69 8.48
C ILE A 44 9.05 9.84 9.46
N PHE A 45 10.21 9.36 9.03
CA PHE A 45 11.10 8.57 9.89
C PHE A 45 11.64 9.35 11.07
N ARG A 46 11.97 10.63 10.90
CA ARG A 46 12.43 11.49 12.00
C ARG A 46 11.35 11.78 13.04
N GLU A 47 10.08 11.78 12.64
CA GLU A 47 8.97 11.87 13.58
C GLU A 47 8.83 10.59 14.41
N TYR A 48 9.07 9.42 13.79
CA TYR A 48 9.03 8.12 14.45
C TYR A 48 10.25 7.86 15.33
N GLU A 49 11.45 8.24 14.88
CA GLU A 49 12.73 8.03 15.55
C GLU A 49 13.47 9.38 15.72
N PRO A 50 13.10 10.20 16.73
CA PRO A 50 13.65 11.54 16.92
C PRO A 50 15.15 11.57 17.24
N ASP A 51 15.69 10.44 17.72
CA ASP A 51 17.11 10.27 18.03
C ASP A 51 17.94 9.91 16.77
N ALA A 52 17.33 9.81 15.58
CA ALA A 52 18.06 9.61 14.33
C ALA A 52 18.73 10.90 13.83
N THR A 53 20.06 10.90 13.68
CA THR A 53 20.84 12.05 13.19
C THR A 53 20.98 12.01 11.67
N LEU A 54 21.85 11.13 11.18
CA LEU A 54 22.17 10.94 9.78
C LEU A 54 21.39 9.75 9.24
N ILE A 55 20.78 9.91 8.07
CA ILE A 55 20.15 8.83 7.34
C ILE A 55 21.01 8.56 6.11
N SER A 56 21.53 7.34 6.01
CA SER A 56 22.43 6.93 4.92
C SER A 56 21.66 6.31 3.77
N LYS A 57 20.69 5.45 4.08
CA LYS A 57 19.95 4.68 3.08
C LYS A 57 18.50 4.49 3.49
N ILE A 58 17.61 4.63 2.52
CA ILE A 58 16.20 4.28 2.62
C ILE A 58 15.91 3.23 1.57
N HIS A 59 15.53 2.04 2.00
CA HIS A 59 15.10 0.98 1.12
C HIS A 59 13.58 0.82 1.21
N ILE A 60 12.88 1.38 0.21
CA ILE A 60 11.42 1.24 0.11
C ILE A 60 11.11 -0.18 -0.34
N GLN A 61 10.49 -0.96 0.55
CA GLN A 61 10.10 -2.35 0.31
C GLN A 61 8.72 -2.45 -0.34
N SER A 62 7.83 -1.51 -0.02
CA SER A 62 6.47 -1.45 -0.56
C SER A 62 6.01 0.00 -0.63
N PHE A 63 5.37 0.38 -1.73
CA PHE A 63 4.77 1.69 -1.91
C PHE A 63 3.54 1.56 -2.80
N ASN A 64 2.37 1.59 -2.18
CA ASN A 64 1.10 1.35 -2.84
C ASN A 64 0.13 2.50 -2.54
N PRO A 65 -0.39 3.20 -3.56
CA PRO A 65 -1.45 4.16 -3.34
C PRO A 65 -2.66 3.48 -2.68
N VAL A 66 -3.13 4.02 -1.57
CA VAL A 66 -4.40 3.62 -0.98
C VAL A 66 -5.48 4.30 -1.80
N GLU A 67 -6.19 3.51 -2.59
CA GLU A 67 -7.49 3.93 -3.07
C GLU A 67 -8.39 4.05 -1.84
N LEU A 68 -8.67 5.29 -1.41
CA LEU A 68 -9.49 5.63 -0.25
C LEU A 68 -10.94 5.12 -0.36
N ASP A 69 -11.29 4.48 -1.48
CA ASP A 69 -12.55 3.82 -1.74
C ASP A 69 -12.51 2.35 -1.28
N SER A 70 -11.86 2.02 -0.17
CA SER A 70 -11.82 0.65 0.38
C SER A 70 -13.20 0.11 0.78
N ASN A 71 -14.19 1.00 0.93
CA ASN A 71 -15.60 0.61 1.02
C ASN A 71 -16.07 -0.06 -0.28
N ASN A 72 -15.62 0.44 -1.44
CA ASN A 72 -15.90 -0.13 -2.75
C ASN A 72 -15.28 -1.53 -2.89
N HIS A 73 -14.02 -1.77 -2.48
CA HIS A 73 -13.43 -3.12 -2.63
C HIS A 73 -14.16 -4.20 -1.82
N THR A 74 -14.53 -3.90 -0.57
CA THR A 74 -15.27 -4.86 0.27
C THR A 74 -16.68 -5.08 -0.26
N GLU A 75 -17.41 -4.00 -0.58
CA GLU A 75 -18.76 -4.10 -1.17
C GLU A 75 -18.73 -4.79 -2.54
N ARG A 76 -17.71 -4.54 -3.35
CA ARG A 76 -17.51 -5.17 -4.66
C ARG A 76 -17.22 -6.65 -4.53
N LEU A 77 -16.43 -7.07 -3.55
CA LEU A 77 -16.21 -8.49 -3.29
C LEU A 77 -17.49 -9.20 -2.84
N ILE A 78 -18.30 -8.56 -1.98
CA ILE A 78 -19.62 -9.07 -1.57
C ILE A 78 -20.56 -9.18 -2.77
N GLU A 79 -20.55 -8.18 -3.66
CA GLU A 79 -21.35 -8.18 -4.89
C GLU A 79 -20.91 -9.31 -5.84
N LEU A 80 -19.61 -9.48 -6.06
CA LEU A 80 -19.07 -10.56 -6.91
C LEU A 80 -19.38 -11.94 -6.34
N TRP A 81 -19.28 -12.12 -5.02
CA TRP A 81 -19.71 -13.34 -4.34
C TRP A 81 -21.21 -13.60 -4.53
N ARG A 82 -22.06 -12.58 -4.38
CA ARG A 82 -23.49 -12.70 -4.65
C ARG A 82 -23.73 -13.12 -6.10
N ILE A 83 -23.08 -12.47 -7.06
CA ILE A 83 -23.19 -12.79 -8.50
C ILE A 83 -22.80 -14.24 -8.77
N GLU A 84 -21.67 -14.71 -8.23
CA GLU A 84 -21.21 -16.09 -8.37
C GLU A 84 -22.25 -17.11 -7.88
N ARG A 85 -22.93 -16.80 -6.76
CA ARG A 85 -23.86 -17.72 -6.08
C ARG A 85 -25.29 -17.66 -6.59
N THR A 86 -25.73 -16.51 -7.08
CA THR A 86 -27.13 -16.28 -7.44
C THR A 86 -27.39 -16.19 -8.93
N SER A 87 -26.36 -15.92 -9.74
CA SER A 87 -26.52 -15.87 -11.19
C SER A 87 -26.51 -17.27 -11.78
N GLY A 88 -27.19 -17.45 -12.92
CA GLY A 88 -27.12 -18.68 -13.71
C GLY A 88 -25.78 -18.83 -14.42
N GLU A 89 -25.73 -19.63 -15.48
CA GLU A 89 -24.49 -19.83 -16.26
C GLU A 89 -23.91 -18.54 -16.84
N TYR A 90 -24.74 -17.52 -17.05
CA TYR A 90 -24.37 -16.25 -17.68
C TYR A 90 -24.78 -15.04 -16.83
N TYR A 91 -23.88 -14.05 -16.78
CA TYR A 91 -24.10 -12.74 -16.17
C TYR A 91 -23.37 -11.66 -16.99
N GLY A 92 -24.06 -10.55 -17.28
CA GLY A 92 -23.44 -9.43 -18.01
C GLY A 92 -22.97 -9.79 -19.44
N GLY A 93 -23.61 -10.77 -20.09
CA GLY A 93 -23.24 -11.23 -21.43
C GLY A 93 -22.01 -12.16 -21.48
N LEU A 94 -21.48 -12.57 -20.34
CA LEU A 94 -20.37 -13.51 -20.22
C LEU A 94 -20.78 -14.72 -19.38
N GLN A 95 -20.00 -15.80 -19.47
CA GLN A 95 -20.10 -16.88 -18.48
C GLN A 95 -19.83 -16.28 -17.09
N THR A 96 -20.70 -16.53 -16.12
CA THR A 96 -20.67 -15.90 -14.79
C THR A 96 -19.30 -16.02 -14.13
N LYS A 97 -18.67 -17.20 -14.21
CA LYS A 97 -17.34 -17.44 -13.66
C LYS A 97 -16.26 -16.58 -14.32
N SER A 98 -16.29 -16.45 -15.65
CA SER A 98 -15.37 -15.57 -16.38
C SER A 98 -15.57 -14.11 -16.03
N TYR A 99 -16.82 -13.66 -15.89
CA TYR A 99 -17.13 -12.30 -15.45
C TYR A 99 -16.55 -12.02 -14.07
N VAL A 100 -16.77 -12.91 -13.10
CA VAL A 100 -16.26 -12.76 -11.73
C VAL A 100 -14.73 -12.70 -11.71
N ASN A 101 -14.05 -13.60 -12.43
CA ASN A 101 -12.59 -13.60 -12.47
C ASN A 101 -12.01 -12.29 -13.06
N ILE A 102 -12.58 -11.78 -14.16
CA ILE A 102 -12.16 -10.49 -14.74
C ILE A 102 -12.31 -9.34 -13.74
N GLN A 103 -13.37 -9.35 -12.94
CA GLN A 103 -13.59 -8.30 -11.94
C GLN A 103 -12.66 -8.45 -10.72
N LEU A 104 -12.34 -9.68 -10.31
CA LEU A 104 -11.35 -9.94 -9.26
C LEU A 104 -9.94 -9.51 -9.69
N GLU A 105 -9.56 -9.75 -10.94
CA GLU A 105 -8.27 -9.30 -11.49
C GLU A 105 -8.13 -7.78 -11.44
N LYS A 106 -9.22 -7.03 -11.73
CA LYS A 106 -9.25 -5.57 -11.60
C LYS A 106 -9.04 -5.08 -10.16
N LEU A 107 -9.39 -5.92 -9.18
CA LEU A 107 -9.16 -5.68 -7.76
C LEU A 107 -7.78 -6.17 -7.30
N GLY A 108 -6.95 -6.69 -8.21
CA GLY A 108 -5.62 -7.23 -7.91
C GLY A 108 -5.64 -8.63 -7.29
N ILE A 109 -6.77 -9.36 -7.39
CA ILE A 109 -6.93 -10.71 -6.86
C ILE A 109 -6.89 -11.71 -8.02
N VAL A 110 -5.92 -12.62 -7.99
CA VAL A 110 -5.75 -13.69 -8.98
C VAL A 110 -6.04 -15.03 -8.31
N LEU A 111 -6.92 -15.84 -8.90
CA LEU A 111 -7.35 -17.16 -8.41
C LEU A 111 -6.72 -18.30 -9.20
#